data_AF-A0A229G2M2-F1
#
_entry.id   AF-A0A229G2M2-F1
#
_cell.length_a   1.000
_cell.length_b   1.000
_cell.length_c   1.000
_cell.angle_alpha   90.00
_cell.angle_beta   90.00
_cell.angle_gamma   90.00
#
_symmetry.space_group_name_H-M   'P 1'
#
loop_
_entity.id
_entity.type
_entity.pdbx_description
1 polymer ?
#
loop_
_entity_poly.entity_id
_entity_poly.type
_entity_poly.pdbx_seq_one_letter_code
_entity_poly.pdbx_strand_id
1 'polypeptide(L)'
;MSYKDEARKYQLLNTTFERNLSKPTYEQIENLVFFDKDCNDIQRKNNYTFLANLEEAINSYVQESEIDYQKDNTFDGSPDCGCDYDCECSLNVFAMSTFKNIARQFNLDLENNNTLVNNALAGFTVGEQQRLLSCNIAEVVRIIMYKSLSYLSYDLGFYDISFKHHEVAIIMYGGIMVDVRVDITDYLEEEISARGKKASDARWQPHREEKKERKKKYVKIMKDKGFSTYTDAASYIKLHVDTDKTPSFPTVCRLLSEADKGDFS
;
A
#
# COMPACT_ATOMS: atom_id res chain seq x y z
N MET A 1 -7.01 23.97 -24.17
CA MET A 1 -7.24 22.53 -24.39
C MET A 1 -8.75 22.31 -24.28
N SER A 2 -9.39 21.65 -25.26
CA SER A 2 -10.85 21.48 -25.27
C SER A 2 -11.27 20.45 -24.21
N TYR A 3 -12.35 20.71 -23.47
CA TYR A 3 -12.93 19.78 -22.49
C TYR A 3 -13.17 18.37 -23.08
N LYS A 4 -13.45 18.27 -24.39
CA LYS A 4 -13.60 17.00 -25.11
C LYS A 4 -12.28 16.23 -25.27
N ASP A 5 -11.16 16.93 -25.41
CA ASP A 5 -9.83 16.29 -25.53
C ASP A 5 -9.36 15.74 -24.18
N GLU A 6 -9.75 16.41 -23.10
CA GLU A 6 -9.43 16.01 -21.72
C GLU A 6 -10.26 14.79 -21.30
N ALA A 7 -11.57 14.80 -21.53
CA ALA A 7 -12.44 13.65 -21.27
C ALA A 7 -12.01 12.39 -22.05
N ARG A 8 -11.58 12.56 -23.31
CA ARG A 8 -11.06 11.44 -24.12
C ARG A 8 -9.75 10.88 -23.56
N LYS A 9 -8.84 11.72 -23.07
CA LYS A 9 -7.59 11.28 -22.43
C LYS A 9 -7.87 10.49 -21.15
N TYR A 10 -8.79 10.97 -20.32
CA TYR A 10 -9.21 10.24 -19.12
C TYR A 10 -9.82 8.87 -19.45
N GLN A 11 -10.68 8.79 -20.46
CA GLN A 11 -11.26 7.52 -20.88
C GLN A 11 -10.20 6.52 -21.36
N LEU A 12 -9.24 6.97 -22.19
CA LEU A 12 -8.13 6.12 -22.66
C LEU A 12 -7.23 5.65 -21.50
N LEU A 13 -6.99 6.52 -20.53
CA LEU A 13 -6.22 6.17 -19.33
C LEU A 13 -6.96 5.08 -18.54
N ASN A 14 -8.24 5.26 -18.21
CA ASN A 14 -9.04 4.26 -17.49
C ASN A 14 -9.08 2.92 -18.22
N THR A 15 -9.34 2.90 -19.53
CA THR A 15 -9.31 1.64 -20.31
C THR A 15 -7.93 0.96 -20.28
N THR A 16 -6.84 1.74 -20.24
CA THR A 16 -5.49 1.18 -20.13
C THR A 16 -5.24 0.58 -18.75
N PHE A 17 -5.73 1.25 -17.70
CA PHE A 17 -5.70 0.76 -16.33
C PHE A 17 -6.44 -0.56 -16.18
N GLU A 18 -7.73 -0.61 -16.56
CA GLU A 18 -8.56 -1.82 -16.50
C GLU A 18 -7.91 -2.99 -17.26
N ARG A 19 -7.36 -2.73 -18.45
CA ARG A 19 -6.63 -3.76 -19.22
C ARG A 19 -5.39 -4.27 -18.50
N ASN A 20 -4.66 -3.41 -17.79
CA ASN A 20 -3.51 -3.86 -17.01
C ASN A 20 -3.97 -4.67 -15.80
N LEU A 21 -4.91 -4.15 -15.00
CA LEU A 21 -5.45 -4.85 -13.83
C LEU A 21 -6.08 -6.20 -14.16
N SER A 22 -6.59 -6.37 -15.39
CA SER A 22 -7.10 -7.66 -15.88
C SER A 22 -6.07 -8.79 -15.90
N LYS A 23 -4.76 -8.47 -15.88
CA LYS A 23 -3.67 -9.44 -15.90
C LYS A 23 -3.36 -10.01 -14.50
N PRO A 24 -2.84 -11.24 -14.39
CA PRO A 24 -2.90 -12.28 -15.43
C PRO A 24 -4.36 -12.63 -15.75
N THR A 25 -4.66 -12.81 -17.03
CA THR A 25 -5.99 -13.22 -17.50
C THR A 25 -6.30 -14.67 -17.09
N TYR A 26 -7.57 -15.08 -17.15
CA TYR A 26 -7.95 -16.47 -16.88
C TYR A 26 -7.24 -17.46 -17.80
N GLU A 27 -7.15 -17.15 -19.09
CA GLU A 27 -6.42 -17.96 -20.07
C GLU A 27 -4.95 -18.12 -19.67
N GLN A 28 -4.34 -17.04 -19.17
CA GLN A 28 -2.95 -17.07 -18.69
C GLN A 28 -2.76 -17.91 -17.43
N ILE A 29 -3.71 -17.89 -16.49
CA ILE A 29 -3.70 -18.72 -15.28
C ILE A 29 -3.96 -20.19 -15.65
N GLU A 30 -4.93 -20.44 -16.53
CA GLU A 30 -5.31 -21.77 -16.98
C GLU A 30 -4.13 -22.51 -17.61
N ASN A 31 -3.52 -21.87 -18.62
CA ASN A 31 -2.39 -22.43 -19.35
C ASN A 31 -1.20 -22.75 -18.46
N LEU A 32 -1.04 -21.99 -17.37
CA LEU A 32 0.08 -22.15 -16.46
C LEU A 32 -0.17 -23.24 -15.41
N VAL A 33 -1.38 -23.32 -14.86
CA VAL A 33 -1.64 -24.12 -13.64
C VAL A 33 -2.36 -25.43 -13.93
N PHE A 34 -3.25 -25.46 -14.92
CA PHE A 34 -4.08 -26.63 -15.20
C PHE A 34 -3.56 -27.50 -16.35
N PHE A 35 -2.35 -27.21 -16.86
CA PHE A 35 -1.73 -27.94 -17.97
C PHE A 35 -2.68 -28.09 -19.18
N ASP A 36 -3.23 -26.97 -19.66
CA ASP A 36 -4.32 -26.96 -20.67
C ASP A 36 -4.03 -27.83 -21.93
N LYS A 37 -2.76 -27.97 -22.30
CA LYS A 37 -2.32 -28.78 -23.44
C LYS A 37 -2.66 -30.27 -23.31
N ASP A 38 -2.80 -30.76 -22.09
CA ASP A 38 -3.13 -32.16 -21.79
C ASP A 38 -4.62 -32.36 -21.47
N CYS A 39 -5.41 -31.27 -21.46
CA CYS A 39 -6.84 -31.30 -21.17
C CYS A 39 -7.69 -31.52 -22.43
N ASN A 40 -8.71 -32.38 -22.33
CA ASN A 40 -9.77 -32.45 -23.34
C ASN A 40 -10.74 -31.27 -23.21
N ASP A 41 -11.57 -31.02 -24.22
CA ASP A 41 -12.47 -29.85 -24.26
C ASP A 41 -13.40 -29.72 -23.04
N ILE A 42 -13.83 -30.84 -22.45
CA ILE A 42 -14.65 -30.84 -21.23
C ILE A 42 -13.82 -30.36 -20.04
N GLN A 43 -12.59 -30.85 -19.90
CA GLN A 43 -11.69 -30.45 -18.82
C GLN A 43 -11.29 -28.98 -18.90
N ARG A 44 -11.05 -28.43 -20.10
CA ARG A 44 -10.79 -26.98 -20.25
C ARG A 44 -11.99 -26.16 -19.81
N LYS A 45 -13.19 -26.54 -20.28
CA LYS A 45 -14.42 -25.88 -19.85
C LYS A 45 -14.59 -25.92 -18.33
N ASN A 46 -14.24 -27.05 -17.70
CA ASN A 46 -14.26 -27.17 -16.25
C ASN A 46 -13.21 -26.28 -15.57
N ASN A 47 -12.00 -26.14 -16.12
CA ASN A 47 -10.98 -25.21 -15.61
C ASN A 47 -11.53 -23.77 -15.57
N TYR A 48 -12.09 -23.28 -16.68
CA TYR A 48 -12.68 -21.94 -16.75
C TYR A 48 -13.83 -21.77 -15.76
N THR A 49 -14.72 -22.77 -15.68
CA THR A 49 -15.86 -22.73 -14.76
C THR A 49 -15.37 -22.70 -13.31
N PHE A 50 -14.34 -23.48 -12.98
CA PHE A 50 -13.77 -23.51 -11.65
C PHE A 50 -13.06 -22.18 -11.30
N LEU A 51 -12.28 -21.62 -12.22
CA LEU A 51 -11.66 -20.30 -12.04
C LEU A 51 -12.70 -19.19 -11.83
N ALA A 52 -13.79 -19.21 -12.60
CA ALA A 52 -14.89 -18.25 -12.44
C ALA A 52 -15.57 -18.39 -11.07
N ASN A 53 -15.85 -19.63 -10.62
CA ASN A 53 -16.43 -19.87 -9.29
C ASN A 53 -15.49 -19.38 -8.17
N LEU A 54 -14.17 -19.57 -8.32
CA LEU A 54 -13.20 -19.05 -7.36
C LEU A 54 -13.21 -17.52 -7.32
N GLU A 55 -13.18 -16.84 -8.47
CA GLU A 55 -13.22 -15.38 -8.51
C GLU A 55 -14.52 -14.82 -7.93
N GLU A 56 -15.67 -15.42 -8.22
CA GLU A 56 -16.95 -14.99 -7.63
C GLU A 56 -16.95 -15.11 -6.10
N ALA A 57 -16.46 -16.23 -5.58
CA ALA A 57 -16.38 -16.46 -4.13
C ALA A 57 -15.38 -15.51 -3.45
N ILE A 58 -14.24 -15.25 -4.09
CA ILE A 58 -13.21 -14.34 -3.58
C ILE A 58 -13.68 -12.89 -3.64
N ASN A 59 -14.32 -12.47 -4.73
CA ASN A 59 -14.91 -11.14 -4.84
C ASN A 59 -15.96 -10.91 -3.76
N SER A 60 -16.82 -11.91 -3.51
CA SER A 60 -17.79 -11.85 -2.41
C SER A 60 -17.11 -11.68 -1.06
N TYR A 61 -16.05 -12.47 -0.78
CA TYR A 61 -15.28 -12.36 0.46
C TYR A 61 -14.65 -10.97 0.64
N VAL A 62 -14.05 -10.42 -0.42
CA VAL A 62 -13.42 -9.09 -0.41
C VAL A 62 -14.45 -7.99 -0.18
N GLN A 63 -15.61 -8.08 -0.83
CA GLN A 63 -16.71 -7.12 -0.64
C GLN A 63 -17.29 -7.20 0.77
N GLU A 64 -17.54 -8.39 1.30
CA GLU A 64 -18.02 -8.57 2.68
C GLU A 64 -17.01 -8.01 3.70
N SER A 65 -15.73 -8.30 3.50
CA SER A 65 -14.65 -7.78 4.35
C SER A 65 -14.57 -6.25 4.32
N GLU A 66 -14.84 -5.65 3.15
CA GLU A 66 -14.88 -4.21 2.98
C GLU A 66 -16.09 -3.59 3.69
N ILE A 67 -17.29 -4.17 3.52
CA ILE A 67 -18.51 -3.74 4.21
C ILE A 67 -18.34 -3.83 5.73
N ASP A 68 -17.78 -4.94 6.22
CA ASP A 68 -17.52 -5.13 7.64
C ASP A 68 -16.55 -4.09 8.18
N TYR A 69 -15.52 -3.78 7.41
CA TYR A 69 -14.57 -2.73 7.78
C TYR A 69 -15.21 -1.34 7.84
N GLN A 70 -16.08 -1.03 6.89
CA GLN A 70 -16.81 0.25 6.82
C GLN A 70 -17.79 0.47 7.99
N LYS A 71 -18.19 -0.57 8.72
CA LYS A 71 -19.08 -0.42 9.90
C LYS A 71 -18.44 0.38 11.02
N ASP A 72 -17.13 0.20 11.22
CA ASP A 72 -16.38 0.80 12.32
C ASP A 72 -15.38 1.87 11.87
N ASN A 73 -15.19 2.05 10.55
CA ASN A 73 -14.24 2.98 9.96
C ASN A 73 -14.84 3.65 8.72
N THR A 74 -14.45 4.89 8.46
CA THR A 74 -14.82 5.60 7.23
C THR A 74 -13.62 5.72 6.31
N PHE A 75 -13.78 5.35 5.03
CA PHE A 75 -12.82 5.75 3.98
C PHE A 75 -12.95 7.25 3.64
N ASP A 76 -13.91 7.92 4.28
CA ASP A 76 -14.22 9.34 4.24
C ASP A 76 -13.06 10.13 4.88
N GLY A 77 -12.10 10.49 4.04
CA GLY A 77 -11.12 11.51 4.36
C GLY A 77 -10.77 12.24 3.07
N SER A 78 -11.00 13.55 3.02
CA SER A 78 -10.07 14.38 2.24
C SER A 78 -8.79 14.31 3.05
N PRO A 79 -7.75 13.59 2.61
CA PRO A 79 -6.51 13.73 3.32
C PRO A 79 -6.13 15.20 3.17
N ASP A 80 -6.06 15.92 4.29
CA ASP A 80 -5.52 17.27 4.34
C ASP A 80 -3.99 17.13 4.18
N CYS A 81 -3.57 16.55 3.05
CA CYS A 81 -2.19 16.59 2.61
C CYS A 81 -2.05 17.99 2.02
N GLY A 82 -1.64 18.95 2.87
CA GLY A 82 -1.24 20.29 2.45
C GLY A 82 0.02 20.30 1.58
N CYS A 83 0.18 19.32 0.69
CA CYS A 83 1.29 19.13 -0.21
C CYS A 83 0.83 18.48 -1.52
N ASP A 84 1.52 18.83 -2.61
CA ASP A 84 1.29 18.35 -3.97
C ASP A 84 1.47 16.83 -4.11
N TYR A 85 0.99 16.31 -5.26
CA TYR A 85 0.92 14.94 -5.83
C TYR A 85 1.88 13.82 -5.35
N ASP A 86 2.97 14.13 -4.64
CA ASP A 86 4.01 13.19 -4.18
C ASP A 86 3.94 12.80 -2.69
N CYS A 87 3.02 13.41 -1.93
CA CYS A 87 2.74 13.05 -0.55
C CYS A 87 1.84 11.81 -0.48
N GLU A 88 2.38 10.68 -0.02
CA GLU A 88 1.56 9.55 0.41
C GLU A 88 0.73 9.96 1.63
N CYS A 89 -0.53 10.29 1.38
CA CYS A 89 -1.43 10.75 2.42
C CYS A 89 -1.65 9.65 3.47
N SER A 90 -1.88 10.02 4.73
CA SER A 90 -2.13 9.08 5.84
C SER A 90 -3.27 8.09 5.56
N LEU A 91 -4.22 8.50 4.70
CA LEU A 91 -5.31 7.66 4.21
C LEU A 91 -4.80 6.47 3.38
N ASN A 92 -3.77 6.63 2.54
CA ASN A 92 -3.19 5.53 1.76
C ASN A 92 -2.45 4.53 2.65
N VAL A 93 -1.77 5.00 3.71
CA VAL A 93 -1.12 4.12 4.69
C VAL A 93 -2.16 3.32 5.48
N PHE A 94 -3.23 4.00 5.91
CA PHE A 94 -4.34 3.39 6.63
C PHE A 94 -5.07 2.34 5.76
N ALA A 95 -5.47 2.72 4.55
CA ALA A 95 -6.12 1.82 3.60
C ALA A 95 -5.22 0.63 3.24
N MET A 96 -3.91 0.85 3.01
CA MET A 96 -2.99 -0.27 2.73
C MET A 96 -2.92 -1.26 3.90
N SER A 97 -2.92 -0.78 5.14
CA SER A 97 -2.95 -1.67 6.32
C SER A 97 -4.23 -2.49 6.40
N THR A 98 -5.38 -1.91 6.04
CA THR A 98 -6.66 -2.62 5.99
C THR A 98 -6.64 -3.73 4.95
N PHE A 99 -6.23 -3.41 3.72
CA PHE A 99 -6.15 -4.38 2.64
C PHE A 99 -5.18 -5.52 2.97
N LYS A 100 -4.05 -5.22 3.62
CA LYS A 100 -3.13 -6.24 4.15
C LYS A 100 -3.83 -7.17 5.16
N ASN A 101 -4.62 -6.62 6.07
CA ASN A 101 -5.33 -7.43 7.07
C ASN A 101 -6.37 -8.35 6.42
N ILE A 102 -7.11 -7.86 5.40
CA ILE A 102 -8.02 -8.69 4.61
C ILE A 102 -7.26 -9.85 3.96
N ALA A 103 -6.13 -9.57 3.28
CA ALA A 103 -5.29 -10.61 2.67
C ALA A 103 -4.74 -11.62 3.69
N ARG A 104 -4.36 -11.16 4.89
CA ARG A 104 -3.88 -12.02 5.98
C ARG A 104 -4.98 -12.95 6.50
N GLN A 105 -6.17 -12.43 6.77
CA GLN A 105 -7.29 -13.27 7.24
C GLN A 105 -7.68 -14.30 6.20
N PHE A 106 -7.73 -13.89 4.93
CA PHE A 106 -7.99 -14.79 3.82
C PHE A 106 -7.00 -15.96 3.77
N ASN A 107 -5.69 -15.70 3.94
CA ASN A 107 -4.69 -16.75 3.99
C ASN A 107 -4.89 -17.72 5.18
N LEU A 108 -5.27 -17.20 6.34
CA LEU A 108 -5.58 -18.04 7.51
C LEU A 108 -6.81 -18.91 7.26
N ASP A 109 -7.86 -18.38 6.64
CA ASP A 109 -9.07 -19.12 6.29
C ASP A 109 -8.77 -20.24 5.27
N LEU A 110 -7.91 -19.96 4.30
CA LEU A 110 -7.45 -20.91 3.30
C LEU A 110 -6.67 -22.07 3.93
N GLU A 111 -5.75 -21.78 4.85
CA GLU A 111 -4.95 -22.78 5.56
C GLU A 111 -5.78 -23.66 6.50
N ASN A 112 -6.79 -23.07 7.16
CA ASN A 112 -7.53 -23.76 8.22
C ASN A 112 -8.71 -24.60 7.73
N ASN A 113 -9.45 -24.16 6.70
CA ASN A 113 -10.73 -24.81 6.39
C ASN A 113 -11.02 -24.97 4.88
N ASN A 114 -10.24 -24.35 3.99
CA ASN A 114 -10.36 -24.43 2.52
C ASN A 114 -11.82 -24.36 1.99
N THR A 115 -12.71 -23.73 2.75
CA THR A 115 -14.16 -23.84 2.54
C THR A 115 -14.56 -23.18 1.22
N LEU A 116 -13.90 -22.07 0.88
CA LEU A 116 -14.03 -21.39 -0.39
C LEU A 116 -13.73 -22.33 -1.57
N VAL A 117 -12.60 -23.04 -1.51
CA VAL A 117 -12.19 -23.98 -2.56
C VAL A 117 -13.17 -25.15 -2.65
N ASN A 118 -13.58 -25.71 -1.50
CA ASN A 118 -14.53 -26.81 -1.45
C ASN A 118 -15.90 -26.43 -2.05
N ASN A 119 -16.37 -25.21 -1.77
CA ASN A 119 -17.61 -24.69 -2.36
C ASN A 119 -17.49 -24.51 -3.87
N ALA A 120 -16.37 -23.97 -4.35
CA ALA A 120 -16.11 -23.83 -5.79
C ALA A 120 -16.04 -25.20 -6.51
N LEU A 121 -15.69 -26.27 -5.79
CA LEU A 121 -15.60 -27.65 -6.29
C LEU A 121 -16.93 -28.42 -6.28
N ALA A 122 -17.97 -27.92 -5.59
CA ALA A 122 -19.20 -28.68 -5.30
C ALA A 122 -19.96 -29.15 -6.56
N GLY A 123 -19.81 -28.46 -7.68
CA GLY A 123 -20.45 -28.80 -8.96
C GLY A 123 -19.73 -29.86 -9.80
N PHE A 124 -18.55 -30.32 -9.39
CA PHE A 124 -17.70 -31.22 -10.19
C PHE A 124 -17.78 -32.66 -9.71
N THR A 125 -17.49 -33.62 -10.60
CA THR A 125 -17.38 -35.03 -10.23
C THR A 125 -16.15 -35.28 -9.35
N VAL A 126 -16.15 -36.33 -8.54
CA VAL A 126 -15.03 -36.65 -7.63
C VAL A 126 -13.69 -36.74 -8.37
N GLY A 127 -13.66 -37.37 -9.55
CA GLY A 127 -12.44 -37.47 -10.36
C GLY A 127 -11.95 -36.11 -10.86
N GLU A 128 -12.87 -35.21 -11.20
CA GLU A 128 -12.51 -33.87 -11.64
C GLU A 128 -12.07 -32.97 -10.47
N GLN A 129 -12.69 -33.11 -9.30
CA GLN A 129 -12.25 -32.44 -8.09
C GLN A 129 -10.81 -32.80 -7.74
N GLN A 130 -10.46 -34.09 -7.82
CA GLN A 130 -9.09 -34.57 -7.58
C GLN A 130 -8.08 -33.98 -8.59
N ARG A 131 -8.47 -33.88 -9.88
CA ARG A 131 -7.64 -33.25 -10.91
C ARG A 131 -7.42 -31.75 -10.64
N LEU A 132 -8.47 -31.02 -10.30
CA LEU A 132 -8.37 -29.58 -10.02
C LEU A 132 -7.52 -29.34 -8.76
N LEU A 133 -7.68 -30.16 -7.72
CA LEU A 133 -6.91 -30.06 -6.48
C LEU A 133 -5.44 -30.48 -6.58
N SER A 134 -5.06 -31.26 -7.60
CA SER A 134 -3.65 -31.64 -7.79
C SER A 134 -2.78 -30.52 -8.35
N CYS A 135 -3.41 -29.45 -8.84
CA CYS A 135 -2.76 -28.23 -9.29
C CYS A 135 -2.37 -27.31 -8.12
N ASN A 136 -1.59 -26.26 -8.40
CA ASN A 136 -1.18 -25.28 -7.39
C ASN A 136 -2.33 -24.29 -7.06
N ILE A 137 -3.44 -24.81 -6.53
CA ILE A 137 -4.68 -24.07 -6.28
C ILE A 137 -4.50 -22.96 -5.25
N ALA A 138 -3.70 -23.19 -4.20
CA ALA A 138 -3.46 -22.18 -3.18
C ALA A 138 -2.88 -20.88 -3.78
N GLU A 139 -1.93 -21.00 -4.72
CA GLU A 139 -1.36 -19.85 -5.39
C GLU A 139 -2.33 -19.20 -6.39
N VAL A 140 -3.15 -19.99 -7.10
CA VAL A 140 -4.22 -19.45 -7.97
C VAL A 140 -5.20 -18.61 -7.15
N VAL A 141 -5.64 -19.14 -6.02
CA VAL A 141 -6.58 -18.47 -5.12
C VAL A 141 -5.99 -17.17 -4.58
N ARG A 142 -4.69 -17.15 -4.23
CA ARG A 142 -3.97 -15.94 -3.82
C ARG A 142 -3.85 -14.92 -4.97
N ILE A 143 -3.51 -15.34 -6.18
CA ILE A 143 -3.44 -14.44 -7.35
C ILE A 143 -4.79 -13.75 -7.57
N ILE A 144 -5.88 -14.53 -7.56
CA ILE A 144 -7.23 -13.98 -7.74
C ILE A 144 -7.57 -13.01 -6.61
N MET A 145 -7.25 -13.35 -5.36
CA MET A 145 -7.44 -12.47 -4.20
C MET A 145 -6.74 -11.12 -4.35
N TYR A 146 -5.46 -11.12 -4.71
CA TYR A 146 -4.70 -9.88 -4.91
C TYR A 146 -5.22 -9.07 -6.12
N LYS A 147 -5.74 -9.72 -7.16
CA LYS A 147 -6.46 -9.03 -8.23
C LYS A 147 -7.77 -8.39 -7.74
N SER A 148 -8.57 -9.10 -6.96
CA SER A 148 -9.82 -8.58 -6.38
C SER A 148 -9.57 -7.37 -5.48
N LEU A 149 -8.54 -7.42 -4.65
CA LEU A 149 -8.09 -6.27 -3.84
C LEU A 149 -7.62 -5.10 -4.71
N SER A 150 -6.95 -5.38 -5.82
CA SER A 150 -6.53 -4.34 -6.76
C SER A 150 -7.71 -3.64 -7.43
N TYR A 151 -8.75 -4.38 -7.83
CA TYR A 151 -9.97 -3.79 -8.37
C TYR A 151 -10.74 -2.99 -7.32
N LEU A 152 -10.95 -3.54 -6.13
CA LEU A 152 -11.63 -2.83 -5.05
C LEU A 152 -10.94 -1.50 -4.72
N SER A 153 -9.61 -1.50 -4.58
CA SER A 153 -8.87 -0.27 -4.31
C SER A 153 -8.92 0.72 -5.48
N TYR A 154 -8.97 0.26 -6.72
CA TYR A 154 -9.19 1.12 -7.88
C TYR A 154 -10.56 1.80 -7.84
N ASP A 155 -11.61 1.03 -7.56
CA ASP A 155 -12.99 1.51 -7.47
C ASP A 155 -13.19 2.51 -6.33
N LEU A 156 -12.47 2.32 -5.23
CA LEU A 156 -12.43 3.23 -4.08
C LEU A 156 -11.51 4.46 -4.29
N GLY A 157 -10.82 4.56 -5.44
CA GLY A 157 -9.93 5.69 -5.78
C GLY A 157 -8.51 5.61 -5.19
N PHE A 158 -8.13 4.49 -4.58
CA PHE A 158 -6.80 4.24 -4.03
C PHE A 158 -5.84 3.65 -5.07
N TYR A 159 -5.53 4.42 -6.12
CA TYR A 159 -4.76 3.95 -7.29
C TYR A 159 -3.38 3.35 -6.95
N ASP A 160 -2.63 3.96 -6.03
CA ASP A 160 -1.32 3.43 -5.62
C ASP A 160 -1.42 2.09 -4.89
N ILE A 161 -2.52 1.87 -4.16
CA ILE A 161 -2.81 0.62 -3.46
C ILE A 161 -3.20 -0.45 -4.48
N SER A 162 -4.02 -0.06 -5.45
CA SER A 162 -4.42 -0.91 -6.57
C SER A 162 -3.21 -1.44 -7.34
N PHE A 163 -2.28 -0.57 -7.70
CA PHE A 163 -1.06 -0.97 -8.39
C PHE A 163 -0.22 -1.96 -7.60
N LYS A 164 -0.09 -1.77 -6.28
CA LYS A 164 0.72 -2.67 -5.44
C LYS A 164 0.11 -4.05 -5.29
N HIS A 165 -1.20 -4.14 -5.10
CA HIS A 165 -1.88 -5.45 -5.06
C HIS A 165 -1.81 -6.15 -6.43
N HIS A 166 -1.91 -5.39 -7.52
CA HIS A 166 -1.71 -5.95 -8.86
C HIS A 166 -0.27 -6.45 -9.08
N GLU A 167 0.72 -5.68 -8.65
CA GLU A 167 2.13 -6.05 -8.71
C GLU A 167 2.39 -7.37 -7.97
N VAL A 168 1.81 -7.54 -6.77
CA VAL A 168 1.85 -8.81 -6.03
C VAL A 168 1.25 -9.97 -6.83
N ALA A 169 0.07 -9.79 -7.42
CA ALA A 169 -0.56 -10.82 -8.25
C ALA A 169 0.33 -11.22 -9.45
N ILE A 170 1.01 -10.25 -10.07
CA ILE A 170 1.94 -10.48 -11.18
C ILE A 170 3.22 -11.18 -10.71
N ILE A 171 3.78 -10.80 -9.55
CA ILE A 171 4.95 -11.46 -8.96
C ILE A 171 4.63 -12.92 -8.64
N MET A 172 3.48 -13.19 -8.01
CA MET A 172 3.02 -14.56 -7.73
C MET A 172 2.86 -15.37 -9.02
N TYR A 173 2.21 -14.79 -10.03
CA TYR A 173 2.04 -15.43 -11.34
C TYR A 173 3.39 -15.77 -11.99
N GLY A 174 4.34 -14.82 -11.96
CA GLY A 174 5.71 -15.04 -12.44
C GLY A 174 6.44 -16.11 -11.63
N GLY A 175 6.27 -16.13 -10.31
CA GLY A 175 6.83 -17.15 -9.41
C GLY A 175 6.39 -18.57 -9.74
N ILE A 176 5.10 -18.76 -10.05
CA ILE A 176 4.58 -20.05 -10.53
C ILE A 176 5.26 -20.47 -11.85
N MET A 177 5.53 -19.54 -12.77
CA MET A 177 6.20 -19.85 -14.05
C MET A 177 7.62 -20.37 -13.88
N VAL A 178 8.33 -19.91 -12.85
CA VAL A 178 9.75 -20.25 -12.63
C VAL A 178 9.97 -21.21 -11.45
N ASP A 179 8.88 -21.72 -10.85
CA ASP A 179 8.88 -22.57 -9.65
C ASP A 179 9.65 -21.95 -8.45
N VAL A 180 9.53 -20.63 -8.29
CA VAL A 180 10.12 -19.88 -7.17
C VAL A 180 9.00 -19.34 -6.30
N ARG A 181 8.98 -19.74 -5.03
CA ARG A 181 8.08 -19.15 -4.04
C ARG A 181 8.65 -17.81 -3.59
N VAL A 182 7.83 -16.76 -3.70
CA VAL A 182 8.16 -15.42 -3.22
C VAL A 182 7.46 -15.20 -1.89
N ASP A 183 8.20 -14.72 -0.87
CA ASP A 183 7.57 -14.28 0.38
C ASP A 183 6.92 -12.91 0.17
N ILE A 184 5.61 -12.94 -0.06
CA ILE A 184 4.81 -11.74 -0.30
C ILE A 184 4.54 -10.97 1.00
N THR A 185 4.59 -11.64 2.16
CA THR A 185 4.35 -10.99 3.44
C THR A 185 5.46 -10.00 3.73
N ASP A 186 6.71 -10.44 3.56
CA ASP A 186 7.90 -9.59 3.73
C ASP A 186 7.89 -8.43 2.73
N TYR A 187 7.57 -8.69 1.46
CA TYR A 187 7.46 -7.65 0.43
C TYR A 187 6.46 -6.54 0.82
N LEU A 188 5.25 -6.93 1.24
CA LEU A 188 4.22 -5.97 1.64
C LEU A 188 4.59 -5.23 2.94
N GLU A 189 5.29 -5.88 3.87
CA GLU A 189 5.77 -5.26 5.10
C GLU A 189 6.83 -4.19 4.85
N GLU A 190 7.80 -4.50 4.00
CA GLU A 190 8.83 -3.55 3.58
C GLU A 190 8.21 -2.33 2.89
N GLU A 191 7.27 -2.54 1.98
CA GLU A 191 6.58 -1.46 1.28
C GLU A 191 5.76 -0.58 2.25
N ILE A 192 4.94 -1.16 3.13
CA ILE A 192 4.18 -0.40 4.13
C ILE A 192 5.10 0.39 5.04
N SER A 193 6.21 -0.22 5.47
CA SER A 193 7.21 0.42 6.33
C SER A 193 7.89 1.60 5.62
N ALA A 194 8.30 1.41 4.37
CA ALA A 194 8.90 2.46 3.54
C ALA A 194 7.95 3.64 3.36
N ARG A 195 6.67 3.36 3.09
CA ARG A 195 5.61 4.38 2.96
C ARG A 195 5.37 5.14 4.27
N GLY A 196 5.21 4.40 5.37
CA GLY A 196 5.05 4.98 6.70
C GLY A 196 6.22 5.88 7.08
N LYS A 197 7.45 5.48 6.74
CA LYS A 197 8.65 6.29 6.94
C LYS A 197 8.62 7.56 6.09
N LYS A 198 8.29 7.46 4.79
CA LYS A 198 8.18 8.61 3.88
C LYS A 198 7.13 9.61 4.36
N ALA A 199 5.95 9.14 4.73
CA ALA A 199 4.88 9.98 5.28
C ALA A 199 5.27 10.66 6.60
N SER A 200 5.94 9.92 7.49
CA SER A 200 6.48 10.48 8.74
C SER A 200 7.54 11.55 8.46
N ASP A 201 8.50 11.28 7.58
CA ASP A 201 9.55 12.23 7.22
C ASP A 201 8.96 13.51 6.59
N ALA A 202 7.98 13.39 5.69
CA ALA A 202 7.28 14.53 5.10
C ALA A 202 6.54 15.37 6.16
N ARG A 203 5.85 14.73 7.10
CA ARG A 203 5.16 15.42 8.21
C ARG A 203 6.14 16.19 9.11
N TRP A 204 7.32 15.63 9.37
CA TRP A 204 8.33 16.25 10.23
C TRP A 204 9.23 17.23 9.49
N GLN A 205 9.25 17.23 8.15
CA GLN A 205 10.12 18.09 7.35
C GLN A 205 9.93 19.59 7.65
N PRO A 206 8.71 20.15 7.71
CA PRO A 206 8.52 21.57 8.06
C PRO A 206 9.10 21.92 9.43
N HIS A 207 8.93 21.04 10.43
CA HIS A 207 9.48 21.24 11.77
C HIS A 207 11.01 21.15 11.78
N ARG A 208 11.62 20.26 10.99
CA ARG A 208 13.08 20.17 10.82
C ARG A 208 13.63 21.43 10.16
N GLU A 209 12.96 21.95 9.14
CA GLU A 209 13.33 23.19 8.47
C GLU A 209 13.21 24.41 9.39
N GLU A 210 12.12 24.53 10.14
CA GLU A 210 11.93 25.61 11.13
C GLU A 210 13.00 25.55 12.23
N LYS A 211 13.32 24.35 12.73
CA LYS A 211 14.39 24.13 13.71
C LYS A 211 15.74 24.55 13.15
N LYS A 212 16.03 24.23 11.88
CA LYS A 212 17.27 24.61 11.19
C LYS A 212 17.39 26.13 11.05
N GLU A 213 16.33 26.81 10.65
CA GLU A 213 16.31 28.29 10.56
C GLU A 213 16.45 28.94 11.94
N ARG A 214 15.81 28.36 12.97
CA ARG A 214 15.96 28.80 14.37
C ARG A 214 17.40 28.67 14.86
N LYS A 215 18.05 27.52 14.59
CA LYS A 215 19.48 27.29 14.89
C LYS A 215 20.38 28.34 14.22
N LYS A 216 20.17 28.63 12.93
CA LYS A 216 20.90 29.69 12.20
C LYS A 216 20.70 31.07 12.84
N LYS A 217 19.45 31.42 13.19
CA LYS A 217 19.12 32.69 13.85
C LYS A 217 19.83 32.85 15.18
N TYR A 218 19.87 31.79 16.00
CA TYR A 218 20.53 31.83 17.30
C TYR A 218 22.04 32.00 17.21
N VAL A 219 22.71 31.25 16.33
CA VAL A 219 24.17 31.41 16.11
C VAL A 219 24.48 32.79 15.58
N LYS A 220 23.64 33.33 14.69
CA LYS A 220 23.79 34.72 14.21
C LYS A 220 23.68 35.73 15.37
N ILE A 221 22.69 35.61 16.24
CA ILE A 221 22.54 36.48 17.42
C ILE A 221 23.76 36.37 18.34
N MET A 222 24.26 35.15 18.57
CA MET A 222 25.45 34.92 19.39
C MET A 222 26.67 35.66 18.84
N LYS A 223 26.90 35.57 17.52
CA LYS A 223 28.00 36.25 16.82
C LYS A 223 27.81 37.77 16.79
N ASP A 224 26.63 38.25 16.38
CA ASP A 224 26.33 39.67 16.21
C ASP A 224 26.39 40.45 17.53
N LYS A 225 26.06 39.79 18.65
CA LYS A 225 26.13 40.39 19.99
C LYS A 225 27.43 40.12 20.73
N GLY A 226 28.33 39.32 20.17
CA GLY A 226 29.63 39.00 20.75
C GLY A 226 29.54 38.20 22.06
N PHE A 227 28.54 37.35 22.22
CA PHE A 227 28.42 36.51 23.42
C PHE A 227 29.49 35.41 23.41
N SER A 228 30.25 35.32 24.51
CA SER A 228 31.31 34.31 24.68
C SER A 228 30.80 32.97 25.22
N THR A 229 29.63 32.94 25.84
CA THR A 229 29.02 31.72 26.39
C THR A 229 27.63 31.47 25.83
N TYR A 230 27.26 30.19 25.70
CA TYR A 230 25.92 29.81 25.26
C TYR A 230 24.83 30.23 26.24
N THR A 231 25.15 30.30 27.53
CA THR A 231 24.21 30.72 28.57
C THR A 231 23.82 32.19 28.45
N ASP A 232 24.78 33.06 28.09
CA ASP A 232 24.52 34.48 27.90
C ASP A 232 23.69 34.71 26.63
N ALA A 233 24.06 34.02 25.54
CA ALA A 233 23.31 34.05 24.29
C ALA A 233 21.88 33.51 24.47
N ALA A 234 21.70 32.40 25.19
CA ALA A 234 20.39 31.81 25.45
C ALA A 234 19.52 32.68 26.36
N SER A 235 20.12 33.36 27.35
CA SER A 235 19.41 34.29 28.22
C SER A 235 18.87 35.46 27.40
N TYR A 236 19.71 36.04 26.54
CA TYR A 236 19.31 37.11 25.63
C TYR A 236 18.18 36.67 24.68
N ILE A 237 18.31 35.48 24.07
CA ILE A 237 17.30 34.93 23.16
C ILE A 237 15.96 34.71 23.88
N LYS A 238 15.95 34.18 25.10
CA LYS A 238 14.72 33.99 25.88
C LYS A 238 14.07 35.29 26.34
N LEU A 239 14.85 36.34 26.53
CA LEU A 239 14.35 37.65 26.96
C LEU A 239 13.83 38.51 25.79
N HIS A 240 14.35 38.33 24.58
CA HIS A 240 14.13 39.27 23.48
C HIS A 240 13.69 38.67 22.14
N VAL A 241 13.74 37.35 21.98
CA VAL A 241 13.47 36.69 20.69
C VAL A 241 12.40 35.62 20.82
N ASP A 242 12.60 34.67 21.73
CA ASP A 242 11.67 33.58 22.00
C ASP A 242 11.10 33.77 23.41
N THR A 243 10.28 34.81 23.58
CA THR A 243 9.74 35.26 24.88
C THR A 243 8.65 34.35 25.43
N ASP A 244 8.12 33.45 24.61
CA ASP A 244 7.06 32.52 24.98
C ASP A 244 7.55 31.41 25.92
N LYS A 245 6.63 30.63 26.50
CA LYS A 245 6.98 29.50 27.38
C LYS A 245 7.80 28.42 26.67
N THR A 246 7.67 28.31 25.35
CA THR A 246 8.40 27.37 24.49
C THR A 246 9.14 28.15 23.40
N PRO A 247 10.38 27.77 23.05
CA PRO A 247 11.22 26.74 23.67
C PRO A 247 11.72 27.13 25.07
N SER A 248 12.03 26.13 25.90
CA SER A 248 12.61 26.34 27.22
C SER A 248 14.07 26.79 27.14
N PHE A 249 14.58 27.47 28.17
CA PHE A 249 15.98 27.91 28.21
C PHE A 249 16.99 26.77 27.95
N PRO A 250 16.87 25.57 28.56
CA PRO A 250 17.76 24.44 28.23
C PRO A 250 17.70 24.02 26.76
N THR A 251 16.51 24.12 26.13
CA THR A 251 16.33 23.83 24.71
C THR A 251 17.09 24.84 23.84
N VAL A 252 17.05 26.13 24.18
CA VAL A 252 17.80 27.18 23.47
C VAL A 252 19.31 26.95 23.59
N CYS A 253 19.82 26.66 24.79
CA CYS A 253 21.24 26.34 25.02
C CYS A 253 21.68 25.13 24.19
N ARG A 254 20.87 24.07 24.15
CA ARG A 254 21.15 22.86 23.36
C ARG A 254 21.21 23.17 21.87
N LEU A 255 20.21 23.89 21.34
CA LEU A 255 20.15 24.24 19.93
C LEU A 255 21.34 25.12 19.50
N LEU A 256 21.77 26.05 20.36
CA LEU A 256 22.98 26.86 20.15
C LEU A 256 24.24 25.99 20.09
N SER A 257 24.42 25.09 21.05
CA SER A 257 25.59 24.20 21.13
C SER A 257 25.68 23.24 19.93
N GLU A 258 24.55 22.70 19.48
CA GLU A 258 24.48 21.88 18.26
C GLU A 258 24.85 22.71 17.02
N ALA A 259 24.26 23.90 16.89
CA ALA A 259 24.46 24.76 15.73
C ALA A 259 25.88 25.33 15.62
N ASP A 260 26.53 25.66 16.75
CA ASP A 260 27.92 26.12 16.76
C ASP A 260 28.90 25.01 16.34
N LYS A 261 28.58 23.75 16.66
CA LYS A 261 29.31 22.56 16.20
C LYS A 261 29.05 22.19 14.74
N GLY A 262 28.22 22.96 14.03
CA GLY A 262 27.86 22.71 12.63
C GLY A 262 26.70 21.74 12.44
N ASP A 263 26.03 21.30 13.52
CA ASP A 263 24.85 20.45 13.43
C ASP A 263 23.57 21.29 13.29
N PHE A 264 23.14 21.45 12.04
CA PHE A 264 21.92 22.15 11.65
C PHE A 264 20.75 21.22 11.35
N SER A 265 20.89 19.93 11.66
CA SER A 265 19.86 18.89 11.51
C SER A 265 18.82 18.92 12.63
#